data_AF-A0AAE0E6T6-F1
#
_entry.id   AF-A0AAE0E6T6-F1
#
_cell.length_a   1.000
_cell.length_b   1.000
_cell.length_c   1.000
_cell.angle_alpha   90.00
_cell.angle_beta   90.00
_cell.angle_gamma   90.00
#
_symmetry.space_group_name_H-M   'P 1'
#
loop_
_entity.id
_entity.type
_entity.pdbx_description
1 polymer ?
#
loop_
_entity_poly.entity_id
_entity_poly.type
_entity_poly.pdbx_seq_one_letter_code
_entity_poly.pdbx_strand_id
1 'polypeptide(L)' 'EKLKTTNPKKYYVKPNTGVVLSRSTCDVIVTMQAQKEASLDMQCKDNFLLQSVVASI' A
#
# COMPACT_ATOMS: atom_id res chain seq x y z
N GLU A 1 -11.58 -2.60 0.11
CA GLU A 1 -10.56 -1.53 0.10
C GLU A 1 -9.52 -1.82 -0.97
N LYS A 2 -8.95 -0.79 -1.61
CA LYS A 2 -7.99 -0.87 -2.70
C LYS A 2 -6.85 0.11 -2.43
N LEU A 3 -5.61 -0.37 -2.43
CA LEU A 3 -4.44 0.50 -2.35
C LEU A 3 -3.98 0.92 -3.73
N LYS A 4 -3.71 2.22 -3.87
CA LYS A 4 -3.08 2.81 -5.04
C LYS A 4 -1.73 3.36 -4.61
N THR A 5 -0.67 2.77 -5.15
CA THR A 5 0.71 3.22 -4.94
C THR A 5 1.17 3.96 -6.20
N THR A 6 1.73 5.16 -6.04
CA THR A 6 2.26 5.98 -7.14
C THR A 6 3.57 5.44 -7.73
N ASN A 7 4.17 4.41 -7.13
CA ASN A 7 5.44 3.81 -7.55
C ASN A 7 5.45 2.26 -7.41
N PRO A 8 4.76 1.52 -8.31
CA PRO A 8 4.52 0.08 -8.17
C PRO A 8 5.77 -0.82 -8.26
N LYS A 9 6.91 -0.30 -8.75
CA LYS A 9 8.18 -1.05 -8.81
C LYS A 9 8.96 -1.04 -7.49
N LYS A 10 8.67 -0.11 -6.58
CA LYS A 10 9.44 0.09 -5.33
C LYS A 10 8.78 -0.54 -4.11
N TYR A 11 7.48 -0.79 -4.16
CA TYR A 11 6.70 -1.28 -3.01
C TYR A 11 5.81 -2.44 -3.37
N TYR A 12 5.89 -3.49 -2.56
CA TYR A 12 4.96 -4.61 -2.56
C TYR A 12 3.93 -4.41 -1.45
N VAL A 13 2.64 -4.57 -1.76
CA VAL A 13 1.55 -4.31 -0.79
C VAL A 13 0.64 -5.53 -0.68
N LYS A 14 0.34 -5.97 0.55
CA LYS A 14 -0.52 -7.13 0.82
C LYS A 14 -1.39 -6.94 2.09
N PRO A 15 -2.70 -7.19 2.03
CA PRO A 15 -3.51 -7.44 0.83
C PRO A 15 -3.66 -6.15 0.02
N ASN A 16 -3.60 -6.26 -1.31
CA ASN A 16 -3.79 -5.12 -2.22
C ASN A 16 -5.28 -4.79 -2.46
N THR A 17 -6.15 -5.78 -2.26
CA THR A 17 -7.61 -5.64 -2.30
C THR A 17 -8.24 -6.66 -1.37
N GLY A 18 -9.27 -6.25 -0.62
CA GLY A 18 -9.98 -7.14 0.30
C GLY A 18 -11.27 -6.52 0.83
N VAL A 19 -12.11 -7.37 1.42
CA VAL A 19 -13.30 -6.97 2.18
C VAL A 19 -12.96 -7.07 3.66
N VAL A 20 -13.22 -6.00 4.41
CA VAL A 20 -13.11 -5.99 5.87
C VAL A 20 -14.52 -6.20 6.42
N LEU A 21 -14.72 -7.27 7.20
CA LEU A 21 -16.01 -7.58 7.83
C LEU A 21 -16.32 -6.56 8.95
N SER A 22 -17.61 -6.41 9.26
CA SER A 22 -18.04 -5.56 10.37
C SER A 22 -17.35 -5.97 11.67
N ARG A 23 -16.78 -5.00 12.39
CA ARG A 23 -16.03 -5.22 13.64
C ARG A 23 -14.79 -6.12 13.50
N SER A 24 -14.27 -6.32 12.29
CA SER A 24 -12.98 -6.98 12.08
C SER A 24 -11.88 -5.98 11.75
N THR A 25 -10.64 -6.42 11.88
CA THR A 25 -9.44 -5.66 11.52
C THR A 25 -8.71 -6.39 10.40
N CYS A 26 -8.14 -5.64 9.45
CA CYS A 26 -7.30 -6.19 8.40
C CYS A 26 -5.99 -5.41 8.35
N ASP A 27 -4.88 -6.12 8.49
CA ASP A 27 -3.55 -5.50 8.44
C ASP A 27 -3.08 -5.38 6.99
N VAL A 28 -2.77 -4.15 6.58
CA VAL A 28 -2.15 -3.85 5.29
C VAL A 28 -0.65 -3.71 5.50
N ILE A 29 0.11 -4.61 4.87
CA ILE A 29 1.56 -4.60 4.91
C ILE A 29 2.10 -3.98 3.62
N VAL A 30 2.90 -2.93 3.76
CA VAL A 30 3.64 -2.28 2.68
C VAL A 30 5.13 -2.58 2.87
N THR A 31 5.70 -3.40 1.98
CA THR A 31 7.11 -3.76 1.99
C THR A 31 7.85 -2.99 0.90
N MET A 32 8.82 -2.16 1.29
CA MET A 32 9.71 -1.53 0.33
C MET A 32 10.74 -2.55 -0.17
N GLN A 33 10.92 -2.63 -1.48
CA GLN A 33 12.01 -3.42 -2.06
C GLN A 33 13.36 -2.76 -1.74
N ALA A 34 14.39 -3.58 -1.55
CA ALA A 34 15.74 -3.09 -1.27
C ALA A 34 16.19 -2.13 -2.39
N GLN A 35 16.59 -0.92 -2.01
CA GLN A 35 17.12 0.06 -2.96
C GLN A 35 18.51 -0.37 -3.40
N LYS A 36 18.73 -0.48 -4.72
CA LYS A 36 20.00 -0.92 -5.30
C LYS A 36 21.06 0.20 -5.35
N GLU A 37 20.61 1.45 -5.39
CA GLU A 37 21.42 2.66 -5.33
C GLU A 37 20.76 3.62 -4.33
N ALA A 38 21.55 4.24 -3.46
CA ALA A 38 21.06 5.29 -2.58
C ALA A 38 20.72 6.51 -3.45
N SER A 39 19.44 6.89 -3.53
CA SER A 39 19.07 8.12 -4.22
C SER A 39 19.85 9.28 -3.60
N LEU A 40 20.71 9.93 -4.39
CA LEU A 40 21.69 10.95 -3.97
C LEU A 40 21.11 12.13 -3.17
N ASP A 41 19.79 12.28 -3.17
CA ASP A 41 19.07 13.37 -2.51
C ASP A 41 18.20 12.91 -1.32
N MET A 42 18.20 11.61 -0.98
CA MET A 42 17.46 10.97 0.13
C MET A 42 15.97 11.35 0.32
N GLN A 43 15.36 12.05 -0.63
CA GLN A 43 13.96 12.48 -0.52
C GLN A 43 13.01 11.31 -0.79
N CYS A 44 12.57 10.65 0.29
CA CYS A 44 11.45 9.73 0.26
C CYS A 44 10.14 10.53 0.17
N LYS A 45 9.69 10.81 -1.06
CA LYS A 45 8.40 11.47 -1.38
C LYS A 45 7.30 10.47 -1.76
N ASP A 46 7.45 9.21 -1.34
CA ASP A 46 6.51 8.15 -1.69
C ASP A 46 5.22 8.30 -0.86
N ASN A 47 4.09 8.28 -1.55
CA ASN A 47 2.77 8.44 -0.94
C ASN A 47 1.92 7.18 -1.21
N PHE A 48 1.16 6.75 -0.21
CA PHE A 48 0.23 5.62 -0.32
C PHE A 48 -1.19 6.12 -0.16
N LEU A 49 -2.06 5.77 -1.10
CA LEU A 49 -3.48 6.07 -1.01
C LEU A 49 -4.26 4.79 -0.69
N LEU A 50 -4.92 4.79 0.47
CA LEU A 50 -5.93 3.79 0.83
C LEU A 50 -7.29 4.26 0.32
N GLN A 51 -7.94 3.49 -0.55
CA GLN A 51 -9.29 3.78 -1.04
C GLN A 51 -10.27 2.73 -0.52
N SER A 52 -11.28 3.14 0.25
CA SER A 52 -12.32 2.26 0.77
C SER A 52 -13.67 2.53 0.10
N VAL A 53 -14.51 1.50 0.01
CA VAL A 53 -15.89 1.58 -0.48
C VAL A 53 -16.75 0.65 0.36
N VAL A 54 -18.02 1.00 0.56
CA VAL A 54 -18.99 0.12 1.21
C VAL A 54 -19.18 -1.11 0.33
N ALA A 55 -18.83 -2.28 0.85
CA ALA A 55 -19.12 -3.54 0.17
C ALA A 55 -20.62 -3.82 0.30
N SER A 56 -21.30 -3.96 -0.83
CA SER A 56 -22.66 -4.50 -0.88
C SER A 56 -22.53 -6.02 -0.93
N ILE A 57 -22.65 -6.66 0.24
CA ILE A 57 -22.67 -8.12 0.40
C ILE A 57 -24.07 -8.52 0.85
#